data_AF-A0A9W8XTT8-F1
#
_entry.id   AF-A0A9W8XTT8-F1
#
_cell.length_a   1.000
_cell.length_b   1.000
_cell.length_c   1.000
_cell.angle_alpha   90.00
_cell.angle_beta   90.00
_cell.angle_gamma   90.00
#
_symmetry.space_group_name_H-M   'P 1'
#
loop_
_entity.id
_entity.type
_entity.pdbx_description
1 polymer ?
#
loop_
_entity_poly.entity_id
_entity_poly.type
_entity_poly.pdbx_seq_one_letter_code
_entity_poly.pdbx_strand_id
1 'polypeptide(L)'
;MLDHVTLVDLFSLRLVSRQISEVIASHTNAIAPAVASNVFPQAKRMLQVAPEQPLDFTWLKSLVPKYLAAVMLDRYILSSHYTGRTRCIPAESDIGDVLREGLVRGIRVWRNLSNISKDIYALPDEIVFRKTSGKNILEFLTSPVTTMAKNVTEHRENLIAERRIEYLQQKTPADLAYFAIAIFLVHSAFRTKHDKVTSCIYASKESMYHGPDDFDWFVKDWQPNPENRILEEGNSWANWAILHEGPWLFYQQWSPENSTSPHLARDKMLSMWREQRPEDAKIRRNAVISLRDEFFKDGFHRPSDHKFDEPLERYAKVDAGELSRCRGKEPLPHIWMDDVPYFINFQDDTQPRRRQHVHSVLERPFD
;
A
#
# COMPACT_ATOMS: atom_id res chain seq x y z
N MET A 1 -22.83 0.19 23.43
CA MET A 1 -23.43 0.75 22.18
C MET A 1 -22.35 1.22 21.20
N LEU A 2 -21.17 1.68 21.64
CA LEU A 2 -20.05 1.98 20.73
C LEU A 2 -19.25 0.75 20.30
N ASP A 3 -19.56 -0.43 20.85
CA ASP A 3 -18.77 -1.67 20.76
C ASP A 3 -18.64 -2.24 19.34
N HIS A 4 -19.39 -1.69 18.38
CA HIS A 4 -19.37 -2.10 16.97
C HIS A 4 -19.23 -0.92 15.99
N VAL A 5 -18.94 0.30 16.48
CA VAL A 5 -18.81 1.47 15.60
C VAL A 5 -17.42 1.48 14.98
N THR A 6 -17.35 1.34 13.65
CA THR A 6 -16.10 1.47 12.88
C THR A 6 -15.72 2.93 12.67
N LEU A 7 -14.48 3.17 12.22
CA LEU A 7 -14.04 4.49 11.75
C LEU A 7 -14.93 4.99 10.60
N VAL A 8 -15.29 4.10 9.68
CA VAL A 8 -16.11 4.43 8.51
C VAL A 8 -17.52 4.82 8.94
N ASP A 9 -18.14 4.07 9.86
CA ASP A 9 -19.46 4.39 10.39
C ASP A 9 -19.47 5.75 11.08
N LEU A 10 -18.49 5.99 11.95
CA LEU A 10 -18.37 7.25 12.68
C LEU A 10 -18.25 8.45 11.74
N PHE A 11 -17.38 8.38 10.72
CA PHE A 11 -17.24 9.48 9.77
C PHE A 11 -18.46 9.63 8.86
N SER A 12 -19.11 8.54 8.47
CA SER A 12 -20.32 8.57 7.66
C SER A 12 -21.49 9.20 8.42
N LEU A 13 -21.71 8.82 9.68
CA LEU A 13 -22.76 9.38 10.54
C LEU A 13 -22.63 10.91 10.70
N ARG A 14 -21.41 11.42 10.77
CA ARG A 14 -21.15 12.88 10.83
C ARG A 14 -21.53 13.63 9.56
N LEU A 15 -21.56 12.96 8.41
CA LEU A 15 -21.92 13.56 7.12
C LEU A 15 -23.43 13.50 6.86
N VAL A 16 -24.15 12.55 7.47
CA VAL A 16 -25.58 12.32 7.22
C VAL A 16 -26.49 13.31 7.97
N SER A 17 -26.11 13.72 9.19
CA SER A 17 -26.96 14.61 10.00
C SER A 17 -26.15 15.62 10.81
N ARG A 18 -26.54 16.90 10.72
CA ARG A 18 -25.95 17.98 11.51
C ARG A 18 -26.09 17.76 13.02
N GLN A 19 -27.26 17.35 13.50
CA GLN A 19 -27.50 17.11 14.94
C GLN A 19 -26.59 16.02 15.49
N ILE A 20 -26.57 14.85 14.83
CA ILE A 20 -25.62 13.76 15.12
C ILE A 20 -24.16 14.26 15.09
N SER A 21 -23.78 15.06 14.10
CA SER A 21 -22.42 15.62 14.00
C SER A 21 -22.07 16.53 15.19
N GLU A 22 -23.01 17.35 15.67
CA GLU A 22 -22.86 18.23 16.84
C GLU A 22 -22.76 17.40 18.15
N VAL A 23 -23.55 16.34 18.29
CA VAL A 23 -23.46 15.41 19.43
C VAL A 23 -22.11 14.69 19.43
N ILE A 24 -21.69 14.18 18.27
CA ILE A 24 -20.40 13.50 18.10
C ILE A 24 -19.25 14.47 18.39
N ALA A 25 -19.34 15.73 17.93
CA ALA A 25 -18.32 16.75 18.17
C ALA A 25 -18.20 17.12 19.67
N SER A 26 -19.33 17.31 20.36
CA SER A 26 -19.34 17.63 21.79
C SER A 26 -18.80 16.49 22.68
N HIS A 27 -18.82 15.25 22.19
CA HIS A 27 -18.35 14.06 22.92
C HIS A 27 -17.09 13.42 22.31
N THR A 28 -16.35 14.16 21.48
CA THR A 28 -15.22 13.61 20.72
C THR A 28 -14.19 12.92 21.62
N ASN A 29 -13.84 13.53 22.76
CA ASN A 29 -12.81 13.00 23.67
C ASN A 29 -13.18 11.65 24.30
N ALA A 30 -14.47 11.28 24.33
CA ALA A 30 -14.92 9.96 24.77
C ALA A 30 -15.11 9.00 23.59
N ILE A 31 -15.68 9.49 22.49
CA ILE A 31 -15.99 8.69 21.30
C ILE A 31 -14.72 8.23 20.58
N ALA A 32 -13.77 9.14 20.35
CA ALA A 32 -12.58 8.81 19.57
C ALA A 32 -11.72 7.71 20.22
N PRO A 33 -11.39 7.75 21.53
CA PRO A 33 -10.68 6.65 22.18
C PRO A 33 -11.44 5.33 22.13
N ALA A 34 -12.76 5.36 22.38
CA ALA A 34 -13.58 4.14 22.35
C ALA A 34 -13.57 3.49 20.96
N VAL A 35 -13.76 4.30 19.90
CA VAL A 35 -13.67 3.80 18.52
C VAL A 35 -12.26 3.31 18.22
N ALA A 36 -11.21 4.04 18.61
CA ALA A 36 -9.83 3.60 18.39
C ALA A 36 -9.52 2.24 19.04
N SER A 37 -9.94 2.03 20.29
CA SER A 37 -9.76 0.77 21.00
C SER A 37 -10.54 -0.39 20.38
N ASN A 38 -11.72 -0.13 19.81
CA ASN A 38 -12.53 -1.14 19.14
C ASN A 38 -11.97 -1.52 17.77
N VAL A 39 -11.45 -0.54 17.03
CA VAL A 39 -10.93 -0.72 15.67
C VAL A 39 -9.52 -1.29 15.65
N PHE A 40 -8.72 -0.95 16.66
CA PHE A 40 -7.32 -1.37 16.75
C PHE A 40 -7.00 -2.11 18.06
N PRO A 41 -7.73 -3.20 18.39
CA PRO A 41 -7.65 -3.83 19.71
C PRO A 41 -6.26 -4.41 20.02
N GLN A 42 -5.50 -4.77 18.98
CA GLN A 42 -4.16 -5.35 19.12
C GLN A 42 -3.02 -4.32 19.05
N ALA A 43 -3.30 -3.08 18.60
CA ALA A 43 -2.26 -2.08 18.33
C ALA A 43 -1.98 -1.17 19.54
N LYS A 44 -1.65 -1.76 20.69
CA LYS A 44 -1.53 -1.03 21.97
C LYS A 44 -0.51 0.10 21.88
N ARG A 45 0.63 -0.15 21.24
CA ARG A 45 1.69 0.85 21.04
C ARG A 45 1.23 2.04 20.22
N MET A 46 0.49 1.80 19.15
CA MET A 46 -0.07 2.86 18.32
C MET A 46 -1.05 3.75 19.09
N LEU A 47 -1.79 3.14 20.03
CA LEU A 47 -2.75 3.81 20.90
C LEU A 47 -2.09 4.50 22.10
N GLN A 48 -0.77 4.39 22.29
CA GLN A 48 -0.07 5.19 23.30
C GLN A 48 -0.02 6.65 22.86
N VAL A 49 -0.45 7.52 23.76
CA VAL A 49 -0.56 8.95 23.52
C VAL A 49 0.12 9.69 24.65
N ALA A 50 0.81 10.79 24.32
CA ALA A 50 1.37 11.67 25.35
C ALA A 50 0.24 12.22 26.23
N PRO A 51 0.44 12.39 27.55
CA PRO A 51 -0.63 12.81 28.48
C PRO A 51 -1.35 14.11 28.06
N GLU A 52 -0.68 14.99 27.32
CA GLU A 52 -1.18 16.30 26.92
C GLU A 52 -1.86 16.31 25.54
N GLN A 53 -1.77 15.22 24.77
CA GLN A 53 -2.30 15.21 23.41
C GLN A 53 -3.83 14.99 23.42
N PRO A 54 -4.62 15.88 22.80
CA PRO A 54 -6.07 15.72 22.74
C PRO A 54 -6.44 14.48 21.92
N LEU A 55 -7.32 13.64 22.47
CA LEU A 55 -7.85 12.45 21.82
C LEU A 55 -9.07 12.81 20.97
N ASP A 56 -8.85 13.69 19.99
CA ASP A 56 -9.89 14.22 19.12
C ASP A 56 -10.03 13.45 17.79
N PHE A 57 -10.85 13.94 16.86
CA PHE A 57 -10.94 13.33 15.52
C PHE A 57 -9.67 13.48 14.69
N THR A 58 -8.85 14.49 14.97
CA THR A 58 -7.57 14.66 14.30
C THR A 58 -6.62 13.54 14.70
N TRP A 59 -6.56 13.24 15.99
CA TRP A 59 -5.85 12.08 16.54
C TRP A 59 -6.39 10.78 15.95
N LEU A 60 -7.71 10.56 15.96
CA LEU A 60 -8.34 9.35 15.42
C LEU A 60 -8.01 9.13 13.94
N LYS A 61 -8.12 10.17 13.11
CA LYS A 61 -7.72 10.13 11.68
C LYS A 61 -6.23 9.86 11.50
N SER A 62 -5.39 10.26 12.45
CA SER A 62 -3.96 10.02 12.40
C SER A 62 -3.58 8.56 12.67
N LEU A 63 -4.48 7.76 13.24
CA LEU A 63 -4.24 6.34 13.51
C LEU A 63 -4.17 5.50 12.23
N VAL A 64 -4.95 5.85 11.19
CA VAL A 64 -4.95 5.11 9.91
C VAL A 64 -3.55 4.99 9.30
N PRO A 65 -2.79 6.08 9.05
CA PRO A 65 -1.43 5.94 8.52
C PRO A 65 -0.45 5.29 9.51
N LYS A 66 -0.67 5.42 10.83
CA LYS A 66 0.16 4.72 11.84
C LYS A 66 -0.05 3.21 11.78
N TYR A 67 -1.30 2.77 11.63
CA TYR A 67 -1.66 1.37 11.50
C TYR A 67 -1.07 0.77 10.23
N LEU A 68 -1.20 1.47 9.10
CA LEU A 68 -0.56 1.07 7.84
C LEU A 68 0.95 0.92 7.99
N ALA A 69 1.63 1.88 8.62
CA ALA A 69 3.07 1.79 8.87
C ALA A 69 3.44 0.58 9.77
N ALA A 70 2.62 0.27 10.76
CA ALA A 70 2.80 -0.89 11.63
C ALA A 70 2.66 -2.20 10.82
N VAL A 71 1.56 -2.35 10.08
CA VAL A 71 1.31 -3.52 9.20
C VAL A 71 2.46 -3.70 8.20
N MET A 72 2.85 -2.63 7.50
CA MET A 72 3.89 -2.71 6.49
C MET A 72 5.23 -3.18 7.05
N LEU A 73 5.61 -2.79 8.27
CA LEU A 73 6.88 -3.23 8.87
C LEU A 73 6.80 -4.62 9.54
N ASP A 74 5.65 -4.95 10.11
CA ASP A 74 5.41 -6.24 10.77
C ASP A 74 5.33 -7.37 9.74
N ARG A 75 4.64 -7.12 8.63
CA ARG A 75 4.37 -8.14 7.60
C ARG A 75 5.42 -8.20 6.51
N TYR A 76 6.27 -7.18 6.40
CA TYR A 76 7.36 -7.19 5.43
C TYR A 76 8.45 -8.18 5.87
N ILE A 77 8.56 -9.27 5.11
CA ILE A 77 9.59 -10.30 5.30
C ILE A 77 10.83 -9.92 4.49
N LEU A 78 11.87 -9.42 5.18
CA LEU A 78 13.22 -9.38 4.60
C LEU A 78 13.80 -10.78 4.61
N SER A 79 13.83 -11.44 3.46
CA SER A 79 14.66 -12.61 3.26
C SER A 79 16.13 -12.19 3.24
N SER A 80 16.86 -12.37 4.35
CA SER A 80 18.32 -12.30 4.32
C SER A 80 18.86 -13.56 3.64
N HIS A 81 19.30 -13.41 2.38
CA HIS A 81 19.84 -14.50 1.54
C HIS A 81 20.97 -15.31 2.19
N TYR A 82 21.63 -14.78 3.22
CA TYR A 82 22.81 -15.40 3.82
C TYR A 82 22.54 -16.09 5.17
N THR A 83 21.42 -15.80 5.85
CA THR A 83 21.21 -16.28 7.23
C THR A 83 19.92 -17.09 7.42
N GLY A 84 19.05 -17.15 6.41
CA GLY A 84 17.75 -17.81 6.52
C GLY A 84 16.80 -17.15 7.54
N ARG A 85 17.17 -15.96 8.05
CA ARG A 85 16.34 -15.20 8.99
C ARG A 85 15.47 -14.21 8.23
N THR A 86 14.17 -14.33 8.50
CA THR A 86 13.16 -13.35 8.15
C THR A 86 13.27 -12.18 9.12
N ARG A 87 13.54 -10.97 8.61
CA ARG A 87 13.49 -9.75 9.44
C ARG A 87 12.20 -9.01 9.14
N CYS A 88 11.34 -8.91 10.13
CA CYS A 88 10.23 -7.97 10.21
C CYS A 88 10.37 -7.18 11.52
N ILE A 89 9.79 -5.98 11.60
CA ILE A 89 9.74 -5.23 12.86
C ILE A 89 8.32 -5.33 13.41
N PRO A 90 8.09 -6.15 14.44
CA PRO A 90 6.77 -6.38 15.00
C PRO A 90 6.10 -5.08 15.41
N ALA A 91 4.80 -4.93 15.19
CA ALA A 91 4.03 -3.69 15.39
C ALA A 91 4.20 -3.09 16.80
N GLU A 92 4.33 -3.94 17.82
CA GLU A 92 4.45 -3.53 19.21
C GLU A 92 5.90 -3.29 19.69
N SER A 93 6.91 -3.48 18.82
CA SER A 93 8.33 -3.21 19.13
C SER A 93 8.67 -1.72 19.06
N ASP A 94 9.44 -1.23 20.05
CA ASP A 94 9.89 0.17 20.19
C ASP A 94 10.98 0.58 19.23
N ILE A 95 11.81 -0.38 18.85
CA ILE A 95 12.88 -0.20 17.86
C ILE A 95 12.31 0.32 16.52
N GLY A 96 11.05 -0.01 16.21
CA GLY A 96 10.37 0.41 14.99
C GLY A 96 9.82 1.84 15.01
N ASP A 97 9.75 2.54 16.14
CA ASP A 97 8.97 3.78 16.27
C ASP A 97 9.46 4.90 15.34
N VAL A 98 10.77 5.09 15.26
CA VAL A 98 11.37 6.10 14.37
C VAL A 98 11.07 5.80 12.90
N LEU A 99 11.12 4.51 12.51
CA LEU A 99 10.83 4.10 11.14
C LEU A 99 9.33 4.21 10.83
N ARG A 100 8.45 3.82 11.75
CA ARG A 100 6.99 3.99 11.61
C ARG A 100 6.61 5.45 11.49
N GLU A 101 7.21 6.34 12.28
CA GLU A 101 6.95 7.78 12.17
C GLU A 101 7.40 8.31 10.79
N GLY A 102 8.56 7.88 10.31
CA GLY A 102 9.01 8.16 8.96
C GLY A 102 8.00 7.68 7.90
N LEU A 103 7.59 6.42 7.97
CA LEU A 103 6.59 5.84 7.08
C LEU A 103 5.25 6.58 7.13
N VAL A 104 4.80 7.03 8.30
CA VAL A 104 3.58 7.85 8.42
C VAL A 104 3.70 9.12 7.59
N ARG A 105 4.88 9.77 7.54
CA ARG A 105 5.14 10.91 6.65
C ARG A 105 5.05 10.49 5.17
N GLY A 106 5.69 9.38 4.81
CA GLY A 106 5.61 8.83 3.45
C GLY A 106 4.18 8.49 3.00
N ILE A 107 3.39 7.86 3.87
CA ILE A 107 1.98 7.53 3.61
C ILE A 107 1.14 8.79 3.46
N ARG A 108 1.44 9.88 4.19
CA ARG A 108 0.77 11.17 4.00
C ARG A 108 1.10 11.80 2.64
N VAL A 109 2.35 11.68 2.19
CA VAL A 109 2.75 12.08 0.82
C VAL A 109 1.93 11.30 -0.20
N TRP A 110 1.89 9.97 -0.09
CA TRP A 110 1.11 9.11 -0.96
C TRP A 110 -0.39 9.46 -0.98
N ARG A 111 -1.00 9.67 0.19
CA ARG A 111 -2.40 10.08 0.30
C ARG A 111 -2.68 11.37 -0.46
N ASN A 112 -1.80 12.37 -0.35
CA ASN A 112 -1.99 13.64 -1.03
C ASN A 112 -1.82 13.49 -2.55
N LEU A 113 -0.91 12.64 -3.03
CA LEU A 113 -0.80 12.31 -4.46
C LEU A 113 -2.05 11.61 -5.01
N SER A 114 -2.70 10.77 -4.20
CA SER A 114 -4.00 10.16 -4.52
C SER A 114 -5.11 11.21 -4.57
N ASN A 115 -5.19 12.09 -3.57
CA ASN A 115 -6.18 13.17 -3.54
C ASN A 115 -6.08 14.08 -4.77
N ILE A 116 -4.86 14.50 -5.16
CA ILE A 116 -4.64 15.27 -6.39
C ILE A 116 -5.28 14.58 -7.61
N SER A 117 -5.10 13.26 -7.72
CA SER A 117 -5.67 12.49 -8.82
C SER A 117 -7.20 12.48 -8.75
N LYS A 118 -7.77 12.17 -7.59
CA LYS A 118 -9.22 12.13 -7.38
C LYS A 118 -9.88 13.48 -7.64
N ASP A 119 -9.28 14.57 -7.18
CA ASP A 119 -9.76 15.93 -7.37
C ASP A 119 -9.82 16.28 -8.87
N ILE A 120 -8.82 15.87 -9.65
CA ILE A 120 -8.79 16.11 -11.11
C ILE A 120 -9.80 15.22 -11.83
N TYR A 121 -9.93 13.95 -11.43
CA TYR A 121 -10.92 13.04 -12.02
C TYR A 121 -12.38 13.47 -11.73
N ALA A 122 -12.61 14.22 -10.65
CA ALA A 122 -13.90 14.82 -10.31
C ALA A 122 -14.22 16.10 -11.10
N LEU A 123 -13.26 16.67 -11.83
CA LEU A 123 -13.52 17.84 -12.67
C LEU A 123 -14.35 17.46 -13.91
N PRO A 124 -15.29 18.32 -14.34
CA PRO A 124 -15.92 18.22 -15.65
C PRO A 124 -14.88 18.33 -16.78
N ASP A 125 -15.10 17.60 -17.88
CA ASP A 125 -14.17 17.53 -19.01
C ASP A 125 -13.87 18.92 -19.59
N GLU A 126 -14.85 19.82 -19.64
CA GLU A 126 -14.68 21.19 -20.16
C GLU A 126 -13.67 22.00 -19.35
N ILE A 127 -13.61 21.76 -18.03
CA ILE A 127 -12.66 22.43 -17.14
C ILE A 127 -11.24 21.88 -17.36
N VAL A 128 -11.10 20.58 -17.60
CA VAL A 128 -9.81 19.95 -17.88
C VAL A 128 -9.18 20.57 -19.13
N PHE A 129 -9.92 20.70 -20.24
CA PHE A 129 -9.37 21.28 -21.47
C PHE A 129 -8.92 22.74 -21.33
N ARG A 130 -9.70 23.57 -20.63
CA ARG A 130 -9.33 24.98 -20.42
C ARG A 130 -8.02 25.14 -19.65
N LYS A 131 -7.71 24.22 -18.74
CA LYS A 131 -6.50 24.29 -17.91
C LYS A 131 -5.24 23.79 -18.62
N THR A 132 -5.38 22.83 -19.52
CA THR A 132 -4.21 22.14 -20.11
C THR A 132 -3.80 22.68 -21.48
N SER A 133 -4.61 23.53 -22.14
CA SER A 133 -4.31 23.96 -23.50
C SER A 133 -4.67 25.40 -23.82
N GLY A 134 -3.72 26.13 -24.40
CA GLY A 134 -3.97 27.31 -25.22
C GLY A 134 -4.53 26.97 -26.62
N LYS A 135 -4.82 25.70 -26.93
CA LYS A 135 -5.46 25.30 -28.18
C LYS A 135 -6.96 25.57 -28.17
N ASN A 136 -7.51 25.82 -29.35
CA ASN A 136 -8.92 26.14 -29.55
C ASN A 136 -9.82 24.98 -29.12
N ILE A 137 -10.70 25.22 -28.14
CA ILE A 137 -11.80 24.33 -27.71
C ILE A 137 -12.61 23.78 -28.90
N LEU A 138 -12.67 24.54 -30.00
CA LEU A 138 -13.36 24.17 -31.22
C LEU A 138 -12.83 22.88 -31.86
N GLU A 139 -11.51 22.68 -31.90
CA GLU A 139 -10.88 21.51 -32.53
C GLU A 139 -11.20 20.21 -31.75
N PHE A 140 -11.35 20.36 -30.42
CA PHE A 140 -11.78 19.29 -29.55
C PHE A 140 -13.24 18.88 -29.79
N LEU A 141 -14.15 19.86 -29.90
CA LEU A 141 -15.58 19.59 -30.14
C LEU A 141 -15.86 18.95 -31.50
N THR A 142 -14.96 19.14 -32.48
CA THR A 142 -15.09 18.55 -33.82
C THR A 142 -14.42 17.18 -33.97
N SER A 143 -13.71 16.70 -32.95
CA SER A 143 -12.97 15.43 -33.02
C SER A 143 -13.90 14.21 -32.86
N PRO A 144 -13.58 13.05 -33.47
CA PRO A 144 -14.32 11.81 -33.24
C PRO A 144 -14.37 11.44 -31.74
N VAL A 145 -15.48 10.86 -31.27
CA VAL A 145 -15.71 10.54 -29.85
C VAL A 145 -14.59 9.68 -29.23
N THR A 146 -14.04 8.72 -29.98
CA THR A 146 -12.93 7.88 -29.51
C THR A 146 -11.66 8.69 -29.28
N THR A 147 -11.34 9.60 -30.20
CA THR A 147 -10.24 10.57 -30.10
C THR A 147 -10.48 11.54 -28.95
N MET A 148 -11.71 12.01 -28.77
CA MET A 148 -12.12 12.90 -27.70
C MET A 148 -11.85 12.27 -26.33
N ALA A 149 -12.34 11.05 -26.07
CA ALA A 149 -12.15 10.35 -24.80
C ALA A 149 -10.67 10.04 -24.49
N LYS A 150 -9.89 9.69 -25.52
CA LYS A 150 -8.43 9.52 -25.39
C LYS A 150 -7.77 10.84 -24.99
N ASN A 151 -8.10 11.93 -25.69
CA ASN A 151 -7.56 13.25 -25.40
C ASN A 151 -7.94 13.70 -23.99
N VAL A 152 -9.19 13.49 -23.54
CA VAL A 152 -9.63 13.78 -22.16
C VAL A 152 -8.72 13.08 -21.16
N THR A 153 -8.50 11.78 -21.34
CA THR A 153 -7.66 10.99 -20.43
C THR A 153 -6.23 11.51 -20.41
N GLU A 154 -5.65 11.80 -21.57
CA GLU A 154 -4.29 12.36 -21.69
C GLU A 154 -4.17 13.72 -20.99
N HIS A 155 -5.15 14.62 -21.19
CA HIS A 155 -5.14 15.93 -20.54
C HIS A 155 -5.30 15.82 -19.02
N ARG A 156 -6.15 14.91 -18.53
CA ARG A 156 -6.30 14.63 -17.10
C ARG A 156 -4.99 14.13 -16.51
N GLU A 157 -4.37 13.12 -17.12
CA GLU A 157 -3.12 12.54 -16.61
C GLU A 157 -1.96 13.54 -16.66
N ASN A 158 -1.88 14.40 -17.68
CA ASN A 158 -0.90 15.48 -17.73
C ASN A 158 -1.10 16.48 -16.58
N LEU A 159 -2.34 16.94 -16.35
CA LEU A 159 -2.65 17.85 -15.25
C LEU A 159 -2.37 17.20 -13.88
N ILE A 160 -2.63 15.90 -13.74
CA ILE A 160 -2.29 15.13 -12.53
C ILE A 160 -0.79 15.10 -12.32
N ALA A 161 -0.03 14.78 -13.38
CA ALA A 161 1.43 14.73 -13.32
C ALA A 161 2.01 16.10 -12.91
N GLU A 162 1.60 17.19 -13.57
CA GLU A 162 2.01 18.56 -13.23
C GLU A 162 1.77 18.88 -11.75
N ARG A 163 0.55 18.64 -11.25
CA ARG A 163 0.19 18.92 -9.84
C ARG A 163 0.94 18.04 -8.85
N ARG A 164 1.20 16.78 -9.19
CA ARG A 164 2.00 15.87 -8.36
C ARG A 164 3.46 16.33 -8.32
N ILE A 165 4.03 16.75 -9.45
CA ILE A 165 5.39 17.29 -9.53
C ILE A 165 5.50 18.55 -8.66
N GLU A 166 4.60 19.52 -8.81
CA GLU A 166 4.54 20.73 -7.98
C GLU A 166 4.49 20.40 -6.49
N TYR A 167 3.66 19.43 -6.10
CA TYR A 167 3.52 19.01 -4.71
C TYR A 167 4.78 18.34 -4.16
N LEU A 168 5.45 17.49 -4.96
CA LEU A 168 6.65 16.77 -4.55
C LEU A 168 7.87 17.69 -4.45
N GLN A 169 7.99 18.71 -5.31
CA GLN A 169 9.03 19.75 -5.21
C GLN A 169 9.00 20.51 -3.88
N GLN A 170 7.84 20.56 -3.21
CA GLN A 170 7.67 21.21 -1.91
C GLN A 170 8.03 20.31 -0.72
N LYS A 171 8.44 19.05 -0.96
CA LYS A 171 8.74 18.08 0.12
C LYS A 171 10.20 18.03 0.48
N THR A 172 10.44 17.67 1.73
CA THR A 172 11.80 17.46 2.21
C THR A 172 12.35 16.17 1.59
N PRO A 173 13.67 16.07 1.39
CA PRO A 173 14.29 14.81 0.94
C PRO A 173 13.95 13.62 1.85
N ALA A 174 13.77 13.86 3.16
CA ALA A 174 13.35 12.83 4.10
C ALA A 174 11.94 12.31 3.81
N ASP A 175 10.97 13.20 3.58
CA ASP A 175 9.59 12.81 3.23
C ASP A 175 9.54 12.00 1.93
N LEU A 176 10.32 12.41 0.92
CA LEU A 176 10.43 11.69 -0.35
C LEU A 176 11.04 10.30 -0.17
N ALA A 177 12.09 10.18 0.65
CA ALA A 177 12.69 8.89 0.98
C ALA A 177 11.69 7.96 1.69
N TYR A 178 10.96 8.45 2.69
CA TYR A 178 9.95 7.62 3.36
C TYR A 178 8.74 7.30 2.49
N PHE A 179 8.38 8.19 1.56
CA PHE A 179 7.37 7.89 0.54
C PHE A 179 7.83 6.75 -0.37
N ALA A 180 9.08 6.79 -0.86
CA ALA A 180 9.65 5.69 -1.64
C ALA A 180 9.65 4.37 -0.85
N ILE A 181 10.04 4.39 0.43
CA ILE A 181 9.96 3.21 1.30
C ILE A 181 8.52 2.70 1.43
N ALA A 182 7.54 3.58 1.66
CA ALA A 182 6.15 3.17 1.77
C ALA A 182 5.63 2.49 0.49
N ILE A 183 5.95 3.05 -0.69
CA ILE A 183 5.60 2.46 -1.99
C ILE A 183 6.32 1.12 -2.19
N PHE A 184 7.60 1.02 -1.85
CA PHE A 184 8.35 -0.23 -1.89
C PHE A 184 7.72 -1.33 -1.01
N LEU A 185 7.34 -1.00 0.22
CA LEU A 185 6.68 -1.94 1.12
C LEU A 185 5.32 -2.38 0.54
N VAL A 186 4.54 -1.46 -0.01
CA VAL A 186 3.30 -1.80 -0.71
C VAL A 186 3.57 -2.74 -1.88
N HIS A 187 4.56 -2.46 -2.73
CA HIS A 187 4.95 -3.33 -3.84
C HIS A 187 5.32 -4.74 -3.39
N SER A 188 6.00 -4.85 -2.24
CA SER A 188 6.35 -6.15 -1.66
C SER A 188 5.14 -7.00 -1.23
N ALA A 189 3.98 -6.36 -1.02
CA ALA A 189 2.74 -7.05 -0.70
C ALA A 189 2.10 -7.71 -1.93
N PHE A 190 2.42 -7.23 -3.14
CA PHE A 190 1.93 -7.83 -4.38
C PHE A 190 2.65 -9.15 -4.65
N ARG A 191 1.87 -10.20 -4.92
CA ARG A 191 2.40 -11.51 -5.34
C ARG A 191 1.89 -11.85 -6.73
N THR A 192 2.82 -12.12 -7.63
CA THR A 192 2.60 -12.40 -9.05
C THR A 192 3.19 -13.76 -9.44
N LYS A 193 2.91 -14.25 -10.65
CA LYS A 193 3.53 -15.50 -11.17
C LYS A 193 5.04 -15.45 -11.32
N HIS A 194 5.59 -14.24 -11.39
CA HIS A 194 7.01 -14.02 -11.64
C HIS A 194 7.81 -14.02 -10.34
N ASP A 195 7.14 -13.93 -9.20
CA ASP A 195 7.79 -14.08 -7.91
C ASP A 195 8.23 -15.53 -7.74
N LYS A 196 9.56 -15.76 -7.72
CA LYS A 196 10.10 -17.06 -7.32
C LYS A 196 9.54 -17.40 -5.95
N VAL A 197 9.14 -18.67 -5.76
CA VAL A 197 8.96 -19.24 -4.43
C VAL A 197 10.29 -19.09 -3.73
N THR A 198 10.43 -18.01 -2.96
CA THR A 198 11.59 -17.86 -2.10
C THR A 198 11.54 -19.06 -1.17
N SER A 199 12.66 -19.74 -0.99
CA SER A 199 12.82 -20.89 -0.09
C SER A 199 12.60 -20.54 1.39
N CYS A 200 11.95 -19.39 1.65
CA CYS A 200 11.54 -18.96 2.96
C CYS A 200 10.48 -19.93 3.46
N ILE A 201 10.82 -20.66 4.51
CA ILE A 201 10.02 -21.72 5.14
C ILE A 201 8.70 -21.17 5.71
N TYR A 202 8.55 -19.84 5.74
CA TYR A 202 7.37 -19.11 6.21
C TYR A 202 6.52 -18.51 5.09
N ALA A 203 6.93 -18.60 3.81
CA ALA A 203 6.01 -18.35 2.72
C ALA A 203 5.00 -19.52 2.75
N SER A 204 3.79 -19.27 3.26
CA SER A 204 2.75 -20.29 3.26
C SER A 204 2.58 -20.80 1.82
N LYS A 205 2.20 -22.07 1.64
CA LYS A 205 1.91 -22.63 0.31
C LYS A 205 0.89 -21.81 -0.50
N GLU A 206 0.18 -20.89 0.15
CA GLU A 206 -0.75 -19.92 -0.42
C GLU A 206 -0.04 -18.80 -1.22
N SER A 207 1.29 -18.76 -1.23
CA SER A 207 2.07 -17.79 -2.02
C SER A 207 2.48 -18.31 -3.41
N MET A 208 2.02 -19.50 -3.84
CA MET A 208 2.34 -20.07 -5.15
C MET A 208 1.29 -19.68 -6.20
N TYR A 209 1.63 -18.76 -7.09
CA TYR A 209 0.75 -18.28 -8.13
C TYR A 209 0.73 -19.20 -9.36
N HIS A 210 -0.47 -19.52 -9.88
CA HIS A 210 -0.67 -20.37 -11.06
C HIS A 210 -1.64 -19.79 -12.12
N GLY A 211 -1.97 -18.49 -12.07
CA GLY A 211 -2.93 -17.84 -12.98
C GLY A 211 -2.36 -17.19 -14.27
N PRO A 212 -3.21 -16.64 -15.16
CA PRO A 212 -2.79 -15.76 -16.26
C PRO A 212 -2.23 -14.43 -15.72
N ASP A 213 -1.47 -13.64 -16.51
CA ASP A 213 -1.11 -12.29 -16.05
C ASP A 213 -2.35 -11.40 -16.12
N ASP A 214 -2.84 -10.95 -14.98
CA ASP A 214 -4.05 -10.15 -14.89
C ASP A 214 -3.87 -8.69 -15.34
N PHE A 215 -2.63 -8.18 -15.36
CA PHE A 215 -2.29 -6.80 -15.71
C PHE A 215 -1.10 -6.77 -16.66
N ASP A 216 -0.79 -5.59 -17.21
CA ASP A 216 0.52 -5.33 -17.82
C ASP A 216 1.61 -5.21 -16.74
N TRP A 217 1.82 -6.31 -16.02
CA TRP A 217 3.02 -6.51 -15.20
C TRP A 217 4.30 -6.40 -16.04
N PHE A 218 4.21 -6.33 -17.39
CA PHE A 218 5.32 -6.44 -18.33
C PHE A 218 5.35 -5.33 -19.39
N VAL A 219 6.55 -4.80 -19.68
CA VAL A 219 6.83 -4.04 -20.90
C VAL A 219 7.24 -5.03 -21.98
N LYS A 220 6.43 -5.15 -23.04
CA LYS A 220 6.54 -6.14 -24.14
C LYS A 220 7.91 -6.25 -24.86
N ASP A 221 8.85 -5.33 -24.63
CA ASP A 221 10.06 -5.19 -25.44
C ASP A 221 11.36 -5.63 -24.77
N TRP A 222 11.31 -6.29 -23.60
CA TRP A 222 12.51 -6.83 -22.93
C TRP A 222 12.49 -8.35 -22.87
N GLN A 223 13.66 -8.99 -22.94
CA GLN A 223 13.78 -10.42 -22.71
C GLN A 223 13.37 -10.75 -21.26
N PRO A 224 12.82 -11.96 -21.00
CA PRO A 224 12.37 -12.36 -19.68
C PRO A 224 13.59 -12.53 -18.76
N ASN A 225 14.06 -11.44 -18.17
CA ASN A 225 14.97 -11.51 -17.05
C ASN A 225 14.13 -11.61 -15.78
N PRO A 226 14.12 -12.75 -15.07
CA PRO A 226 13.37 -12.94 -13.82
C PRO A 226 13.84 -12.04 -12.66
N GLU A 227 14.84 -11.19 -12.88
CA GLU A 227 15.32 -10.20 -11.93
C GLU A 227 14.64 -8.83 -12.08
N ASN A 228 13.90 -8.61 -13.17
CA ASN A 228 13.20 -7.35 -13.41
C ASN A 228 11.84 -7.37 -12.69
N ARG A 229 11.81 -6.82 -11.47
CA ARG A 229 10.56 -6.55 -10.75
C ARG A 229 9.92 -5.28 -11.30
N ILE A 230 9.15 -5.43 -12.37
CA ILE A 230 8.58 -4.32 -13.16
C ILE A 230 7.62 -3.43 -12.35
N LEU A 231 7.01 -3.97 -11.29
CA LEU A 231 6.26 -3.17 -10.33
C LEU A 231 7.19 -2.20 -9.57
N GLU A 232 8.31 -2.69 -9.03
CA GLU A 232 9.33 -1.87 -8.35
C GLU A 232 9.99 -0.87 -9.30
N GLU A 233 10.14 -1.22 -10.58
CA GLU A 233 10.63 -0.30 -11.61
C GLU A 233 9.66 0.85 -11.85
N GLY A 234 8.39 0.78 -11.43
CA GLY A 234 7.41 1.84 -11.73
C GLY A 234 6.83 1.78 -13.14
N ASN A 235 7.11 0.70 -13.89
CA ASN A 235 6.76 0.58 -15.31
C ASN A 235 5.38 -0.04 -15.58
N SER A 236 4.70 -0.57 -14.57
CA SER A 236 3.37 -1.19 -14.73
C SER A 236 2.22 -0.19 -14.53
N TRP A 237 1.08 -0.38 -15.20
CA TRP A 237 -0.17 0.33 -14.90
C TRP A 237 -0.60 0.17 -13.43
N ALA A 238 -0.24 -0.96 -12.78
CA ALA A 238 -0.51 -1.17 -11.36
C ALA A 238 0.06 -0.03 -10.49
N ASN A 239 1.22 0.54 -10.84
CA ASN A 239 1.77 1.70 -10.13
C ASN A 239 0.85 2.92 -10.21
N TRP A 240 0.21 3.13 -11.36
CA TRP A 240 -0.80 4.18 -11.50
C TRP A 240 -1.99 3.92 -10.59
N ALA A 241 -2.52 2.69 -10.57
CA ALA A 241 -3.65 2.35 -9.72
C ALA A 241 -3.32 2.52 -8.22
N ILE A 242 -2.13 2.10 -7.78
CA ILE A 242 -1.63 2.28 -6.40
C ILE A 242 -1.58 3.77 -6.04
N LEU A 243 -1.02 4.60 -6.91
CA LEU A 243 -0.95 6.05 -6.68
C LEU A 243 -2.31 6.75 -6.76
N HIS A 244 -3.21 6.29 -7.63
CA HIS A 244 -4.55 6.83 -7.81
C HIS A 244 -5.45 6.52 -6.60
N GLU A 245 -5.53 5.25 -6.21
CA GLU A 245 -6.38 4.79 -5.12
C GLU A 245 -5.85 5.27 -3.75
N GLY A 246 -4.52 5.30 -3.59
CA GLY A 246 -3.88 5.78 -2.38
C GLY A 246 -3.86 4.74 -1.25
N PRO A 247 -3.38 5.14 -0.06
CA PRO A 247 -3.24 4.24 1.09
C PRO A 247 -4.57 3.72 1.64
N TRP A 248 -5.68 4.39 1.33
CA TRP A 248 -6.99 4.01 1.86
C TRP A 248 -7.43 2.62 1.38
N LEU A 249 -7.14 2.25 0.13
CA LEU A 249 -7.46 0.93 -0.40
C LEU A 249 -6.82 -0.20 0.43
N PHE A 250 -5.56 -0.01 0.80
CA PHE A 250 -4.78 -0.97 1.59
C PHE A 250 -5.23 -0.98 3.05
N TYR A 251 -5.60 0.19 3.58
CA TYR A 251 -6.22 0.25 4.91
C TYR A 251 -7.52 -0.55 4.92
N GLN A 252 -8.38 -0.40 3.93
CA GLN A 252 -9.63 -1.16 3.87
C GLN A 252 -9.38 -2.67 3.77
N GLN A 253 -8.31 -3.13 3.10
CA GLN A 253 -7.99 -4.56 3.07
C GLN A 253 -7.40 -5.06 4.40
N TRP A 254 -6.46 -4.30 4.98
CA TRP A 254 -5.68 -4.71 6.15
C TRP A 254 -6.33 -4.32 7.48
N SER A 255 -7.40 -3.53 7.46
CA SER A 255 -8.13 -3.12 8.66
C SER A 255 -8.81 -4.33 9.29
N PRO A 256 -8.80 -4.45 10.63
CA PRO A 256 -9.59 -5.47 11.33
C PRO A 256 -11.10 -5.31 11.09
N GLU A 257 -11.54 -4.13 10.64
CA GLU A 257 -12.93 -3.83 10.29
C GLU A 257 -13.37 -4.46 8.96
N ASN A 258 -12.43 -4.99 8.17
CA ASN A 258 -12.74 -5.55 6.86
C ASN A 258 -13.52 -6.86 6.98
N SER A 259 -14.84 -6.75 6.85
CA SER A 259 -15.75 -7.89 6.80
C SER A 259 -16.05 -8.36 5.37
N THR A 260 -15.63 -7.62 4.34
CA THR A 260 -16.16 -7.79 2.98
C THR A 260 -15.32 -8.76 2.15
N SER A 261 -14.01 -8.54 2.03
CA SER A 261 -13.14 -9.41 1.23
C SER A 261 -11.68 -9.27 1.67
N PRO A 262 -10.97 -10.38 1.96
CA PRO A 262 -9.53 -10.34 2.22
C PRO A 262 -8.71 -9.95 0.97
N HIS A 263 -9.35 -9.86 -0.20
CA HIS A 263 -8.75 -9.54 -1.49
C HIS A 263 -9.24 -8.21 -2.07
N LEU A 264 -9.77 -7.30 -1.23
CA LEU A 264 -10.37 -6.04 -1.68
C LEU A 264 -9.47 -5.23 -2.63
N ALA A 265 -8.18 -5.10 -2.35
CA ALA A 265 -7.27 -4.34 -3.20
C ALA A 265 -7.11 -5.01 -4.58
N ARG A 266 -6.96 -6.34 -4.59
CA ARG A 266 -6.90 -7.16 -5.80
C ARG A 266 -8.18 -7.00 -6.62
N ASP A 267 -9.34 -7.20 -6.01
CA ASP A 267 -10.65 -7.17 -6.67
C ASP A 267 -10.92 -5.79 -7.27
N LYS A 268 -10.62 -4.72 -6.51
CA LYS A 268 -10.76 -3.34 -6.97
C LYS A 268 -9.87 -3.06 -8.18
N MET A 269 -8.58 -3.42 -8.10
CA MET A 269 -7.64 -3.21 -9.21
C MET A 269 -8.05 -4.02 -10.45
N LEU A 270 -8.51 -5.26 -10.29
CA LEU A 270 -9.01 -6.08 -11.39
C LEU A 270 -10.25 -5.47 -12.06
N SER A 271 -11.19 -4.94 -11.28
CA SER A 271 -12.35 -4.23 -11.81
C SER A 271 -11.91 -3.04 -12.66
N MET A 272 -11.03 -2.19 -12.11
CA MET A 272 -10.50 -1.02 -12.80
C MET A 272 -9.78 -1.40 -14.09
N TRP A 273 -9.03 -2.50 -14.09
CA TRP A 273 -8.33 -2.98 -15.28
C TRP A 273 -9.28 -3.50 -16.37
N ARG A 274 -10.32 -4.24 -15.99
CA ARG A 274 -11.32 -4.77 -16.93
C ARG A 274 -12.18 -3.68 -17.56
N GLU A 275 -12.45 -2.61 -16.83
CA GLU A 275 -13.21 -1.45 -17.31
C GLU A 275 -12.39 -0.52 -18.23
N GLN A 276 -11.07 -0.73 -18.29
CA GLN A 276 -10.14 0.17 -18.94
C GLN A 276 -9.90 -0.18 -20.41
N ARG A 277 -9.82 0.85 -21.27
CA ARG A 277 -9.37 0.69 -22.67
C ARG A 277 -7.83 0.55 -22.72
N PRO A 278 -7.27 -0.31 -23.60
CA PRO A 278 -5.81 -0.50 -23.71
C PRO A 278 -5.02 0.80 -23.93
N GLU A 279 -5.57 1.74 -24.70
CA GLU A 279 -4.95 3.02 -24.99
C GLU A 279 -4.87 3.90 -23.74
N ASP A 280 -5.93 3.92 -22.94
CA ASP A 280 -5.98 4.70 -21.71
C ASP A 280 -5.05 4.09 -20.65
N ALA A 281 -4.92 2.75 -20.60
CA ALA A 281 -3.95 2.09 -19.72
C ALA A 281 -2.51 2.51 -20.05
N LYS A 282 -2.17 2.60 -21.35
CA LYS A 282 -0.88 3.11 -21.82
C LYS A 282 -0.64 4.57 -21.40
N ILE A 283 -1.64 5.43 -21.54
CA ILE A 283 -1.55 6.85 -21.12
C ILE A 283 -1.25 6.95 -19.61
N ARG A 284 -2.05 6.26 -18.79
CA ARG A 284 -1.90 6.24 -17.32
C ARG A 284 -0.55 5.71 -16.85
N ARG A 285 -0.09 4.63 -17.49
CA ARG A 285 1.24 4.06 -17.25
C ARG A 285 2.35 5.06 -17.57
N ASN A 286 2.28 5.69 -18.75
CA ASN A 286 3.27 6.67 -19.18
C ASN A 286 3.33 7.87 -18.22
N ALA A 287 2.19 8.34 -17.71
CA ALA A 287 2.14 9.43 -16.74
C ALA A 287 2.89 9.12 -15.44
N VAL A 288 2.80 7.87 -14.95
CA VAL A 288 3.56 7.43 -13.77
C VAL A 288 5.03 7.25 -14.07
N ILE A 289 5.38 6.72 -15.24
CA ILE A 289 6.78 6.64 -15.69
C ILE A 289 7.41 8.03 -15.70
N SER A 290 6.73 9.04 -16.27
CA SER A 290 7.22 10.42 -16.25
C SER A 290 7.40 10.98 -14.85
N LEU A 291 6.44 10.74 -13.95
CA LEU A 291 6.56 11.15 -12.54
C LEU A 291 7.73 10.47 -11.83
N ARG A 292 7.95 9.18 -12.11
CA ARG A 292 9.07 8.40 -11.59
C ARG A 292 10.39 8.98 -12.09
N ASP A 293 10.55 9.16 -13.39
CA ASP A 293 11.82 9.61 -13.98
C ASP A 293 12.26 10.99 -13.46
N GLU A 294 11.29 11.84 -13.11
CA GLU A 294 11.54 13.16 -12.53
C GLU A 294 12.08 13.10 -11.08
N PHE A 295 11.51 12.27 -10.21
CA PHE A 295 11.84 12.26 -8.76
C PHE A 295 12.65 11.06 -8.29
N PHE A 296 12.66 10.01 -9.08
CA PHE A 296 13.14 8.68 -8.73
C PHE A 296 13.92 8.13 -9.92
N LYS A 297 15.07 8.75 -10.23
CA LYS A 297 15.94 8.36 -11.36
C LYS A 297 16.33 6.88 -11.31
N ASP A 298 16.43 6.32 -10.11
CA ASP A 298 16.67 4.89 -9.86
C ASP A 298 15.36 4.11 -9.65
N GLY A 299 14.21 4.60 -10.13
CA GLY A 299 12.88 4.03 -9.90
C GLY A 299 12.36 4.11 -8.46
N PHE A 300 11.20 3.50 -8.18
CA PHE A 300 10.77 3.23 -6.79
C PHE A 300 11.61 2.10 -6.15
N HIS A 301 12.75 1.75 -6.77
CA HIS A 301 13.62 0.71 -6.28
C HIS A 301 14.13 1.07 -4.88
N ARG A 302 14.55 0.00 -4.18
CA ARG A 302 15.26 0.02 -2.90
C ARG A 302 15.88 1.39 -2.69
N PRO A 303 15.37 2.20 -1.74
CA PRO A 303 15.88 3.54 -1.49
C PRO A 303 17.40 3.43 -1.46
N SER A 304 18.07 4.06 -2.43
CA SER A 304 19.52 4.00 -2.52
C SER A 304 20.08 4.43 -1.17
N ASP A 305 20.93 3.58 -0.62
CA ASP A 305 21.80 3.82 0.53
C ASP A 305 21.16 3.85 1.95
N HIS A 306 21.53 2.83 2.72
CA HIS A 306 21.79 2.78 4.17
C HIS A 306 20.70 3.20 5.17
N LYS A 307 19.81 4.15 4.88
CA LYS A 307 18.88 4.71 5.86
C LYS A 307 17.69 3.81 6.16
N PHE A 308 17.27 2.99 5.21
CA PHE A 308 16.26 1.94 5.46
C PHE A 308 16.93 0.70 6.06
N ASP A 309 18.11 0.35 5.57
CA ASP A 309 18.86 -0.81 6.05
C ASP A 309 19.37 -0.61 7.48
N GLU A 310 19.79 0.59 7.89
CA GLU A 310 20.36 0.81 9.24
C GLU A 310 19.35 0.50 10.37
N PRO A 311 18.09 1.01 10.37
CA PRO A 311 17.09 0.59 11.35
C PRO A 311 16.79 -0.92 11.31
N LEU A 312 16.73 -1.50 10.11
CA LEU A 312 16.48 -2.93 9.93
C LEU A 312 17.65 -3.80 10.40
N GLU A 313 18.89 -3.34 10.20
CA GLU A 313 20.11 -3.95 10.68
C GLU A 313 20.27 -3.78 12.18
N ARG A 314 19.91 -2.62 12.73
CA ARG A 314 19.87 -2.37 14.17
C ARG A 314 18.87 -3.31 14.83
N TYR A 315 17.67 -3.43 14.27
CA TYR A 315 16.70 -4.43 14.71
C TYR A 315 17.27 -5.83 14.59
N ALA A 316 17.86 -6.21 13.45
CA ALA A 316 18.46 -7.54 13.27
C ALA A 316 19.58 -7.85 14.27
N LYS A 317 20.37 -6.84 14.69
CA LYS A 317 21.40 -6.98 15.72
C LYS A 317 20.77 -7.20 17.11
N VAL A 318 19.72 -6.44 17.43
CA VAL A 318 18.97 -6.61 18.69
C VAL A 318 18.27 -7.95 18.71
N ASP A 319 17.50 -8.30 17.68
CA ASP A 319 16.80 -9.57 17.50
C ASP A 319 17.77 -10.76 17.51
N ALA A 320 18.94 -10.67 16.85
CA ALA A 320 19.95 -11.71 16.97
C ALA A 320 20.47 -11.88 18.41
N GLY A 321 20.60 -10.79 19.17
CA GLY A 321 20.95 -10.82 20.58
C GLY A 321 19.82 -11.33 21.48
N GLU A 322 18.57 -10.97 21.18
CA GLU A 322 17.36 -11.36 21.93
C GLU A 322 16.94 -12.80 21.65
N LEU A 323 16.98 -13.27 20.40
CA LEU A 323 16.79 -14.69 20.04
C LEU A 323 17.85 -15.58 20.71
N SER A 324 19.09 -15.07 20.85
CA SER A 324 20.13 -15.77 21.60
C SER A 324 19.80 -15.86 23.10
N ARG A 325 19.09 -14.87 23.65
CA ARG A 325 18.61 -14.85 25.04
C ARG A 325 17.30 -15.60 25.26
N CYS A 326 16.47 -15.76 24.21
CA CYS A 326 15.14 -16.36 24.29
C CYS A 326 15.11 -17.87 24.03
N ARG A 327 16.26 -18.54 23.81
CA ARG A 327 16.35 -20.01 23.70
C ARG A 327 15.88 -20.79 24.95
N GLY A 328 15.40 -20.12 25.99
CA GLY A 328 14.82 -20.75 27.18
C GLY A 328 13.70 -19.95 27.87
N LYS A 329 13.02 -19.01 27.18
CA LYS A 329 11.90 -18.25 27.74
C LYS A 329 10.63 -18.42 26.90
N GLU A 330 9.48 -18.33 27.56
CA GLU A 330 8.14 -18.45 26.97
C GLU A 330 7.99 -17.58 25.70
N PRO A 331 7.22 -18.03 24.70
CA PRO A 331 6.97 -17.26 23.48
C PRO A 331 6.41 -15.88 23.84
N LEU A 332 6.99 -14.84 23.25
CA LEU A 332 6.52 -13.46 23.43
C LEU A 332 5.01 -13.37 23.08
N PRO A 333 4.17 -12.81 23.95
CA PRO A 333 2.72 -12.81 23.76
C PRO A 333 2.32 -11.98 22.54
N HIS A 334 1.69 -12.62 21.54
CA HIS A 334 1.00 -12.04 20.37
C HIS A 334 1.45 -10.62 19.99
N ILE A 335 2.71 -10.49 19.59
CA ILE A 335 3.33 -9.22 19.18
C ILE A 335 3.04 -8.90 17.69
N TRP A 336 2.56 -9.90 16.94
CA TRP A 336 2.52 -9.90 15.48
C TRP A 336 1.13 -9.64 14.92
N MET A 337 1.07 -8.99 13.77
CA MET A 337 -0.16 -8.80 12.98
C MET A 337 -0.44 -9.99 12.05
N ASP A 338 -0.35 -11.21 12.56
CA ASP A 338 -0.42 -12.44 11.76
C ASP A 338 -1.77 -12.68 11.06
N ASP A 339 -2.83 -12.13 11.63
CA ASP A 339 -4.20 -12.18 11.13
C ASP A 339 -4.46 -11.20 9.97
N VAL A 340 -3.56 -10.24 9.73
CA VAL A 340 -3.73 -9.25 8.67
C VAL A 340 -3.45 -9.89 7.29
N PRO A 341 -4.41 -9.84 6.33
CA PRO A 341 -4.24 -10.35 4.97
C PRO A 341 -3.35 -9.41 4.15
N TYR A 342 -2.06 -9.40 4.50
CA TYR A 342 -1.07 -8.47 3.95
C TYR A 342 -0.90 -8.65 2.44
N PHE A 343 -0.73 -9.91 2.01
CA PHE A 343 -0.44 -10.21 0.61
C PHE A 343 -1.64 -9.97 -0.28
N ILE A 344 -1.37 -9.35 -1.42
CA ILE A 344 -2.32 -9.13 -2.50
C ILE A 344 -2.04 -10.21 -3.54
N ASN A 345 -2.73 -11.33 -3.37
CA ASN A 345 -2.60 -12.49 -4.23
C ASN A 345 -3.54 -12.36 -5.42
N PHE A 346 -2.99 -12.34 -6.63
CA PHE A 346 -3.78 -12.34 -7.86
C PHE A 346 -4.14 -13.77 -8.34
N GLN A 347 -3.93 -14.80 -7.50
CA GLN A 347 -4.21 -16.18 -7.86
C GLN A 347 -5.71 -16.41 -8.11
N ASP A 348 -6.02 -17.14 -9.18
CA ASP A 348 -7.37 -17.60 -9.45
C ASP A 348 -7.74 -18.76 -8.51
N ASP A 349 -8.61 -18.49 -7.53
CA ASP A 349 -9.12 -19.48 -6.57
C ASP A 349 -10.00 -20.56 -7.23
N THR A 350 -10.39 -20.36 -8.49
CA THR A 350 -11.25 -21.30 -9.21
C THR A 350 -10.48 -22.45 -9.88
N GLN A 351 -9.15 -22.39 -9.95
CA GLN A 351 -8.38 -23.52 -10.46
C GLN A 351 -8.36 -24.65 -9.41
N PRO A 352 -8.85 -25.86 -9.76
CA PRO A 352 -8.85 -26.97 -8.82
C PRO A 352 -7.41 -27.22 -8.37
N ARG A 353 -7.18 -27.20 -7.05
CA ARG A 353 -5.90 -27.53 -6.43
C ARG A 353 -5.44 -28.86 -7.01
N ARG A 354 -4.52 -28.84 -7.99
CA ARG A 354 -3.86 -30.07 -8.43
C ARG A 354 -3.16 -30.61 -7.20
N ARG A 355 -3.65 -31.74 -6.67
CA ARG A 355 -2.97 -32.51 -5.64
C ARG A 355 -1.61 -32.86 -6.21
N GLN A 356 -0.60 -32.04 -5.94
CA GLN A 356 0.77 -32.47 -6.09
C GLN A 356 0.95 -33.59 -5.09
N HIS A 357 1.11 -34.81 -5.59
CA HIS A 357 1.57 -35.94 -4.80
C HIS A 357 2.88 -35.49 -4.13
N VAL A 358 2.79 -35.22 -2.84
CA VAL A 358 3.96 -35.08 -1.99
C VAL A 358 4.56 -36.47 -1.95
N HIS A 359 5.60 -36.72 -2.73
CA HIS A 359 6.51 -37.80 -2.39
C HIS A 359 7.05 -37.45 -1.00
N SER A 360 6.65 -38.23 -0.01
CA SER A 360 7.18 -38.16 1.34
C SER A 360 8.68 -38.36 1.28
N VAL A 361 9.44 -37.28 1.42
CA VAL A 361 10.88 -37.34 1.72
C VAL A 361 11.01 -37.61 3.22
N LEU A 362 10.56 -38.78 3.64
CA LEU A 362 10.85 -39.39 4.94
C LEU A 362 10.80 -40.89 4.72
N GLU A 363 11.97 -41.46 4.47
CA GLU A 363 12.41 -42.78 4.93
C GLU A 363 13.81 -43.01 4.34
N ARG A 364 14.84 -42.56 5.06
CA ARG A 364 16.10 -43.30 5.06
C ARG A 364 16.03 -44.20 6.29
N PRO A 365 16.08 -45.53 6.14
CA PRO A 365 16.35 -46.39 7.27
C PRO A 365 17.79 -46.11 7.71
N PHE A 366 17.98 -45.93 9.01
CA PHE A 366 19.28 -46.15 9.61
C PHE A 366 19.52 -47.66 9.57
N ASP A 367 20.54 -48.06 8.81
CA ASP A 367 21.34 -49.27 9.06
C ASP A 367 22.80 -48.83 9.19
#